data_AF-A0A920UTL0-F1
#
_entry.id   AF-A0A920UTL0-F1
#
_cell.length_a   1.000
_cell.length_b   1.000
_cell.length_c   1.000
_cell.angle_alpha   90.00
_cell.angle_beta   90.00
_cell.angle_gamma   90.00
#
_symmetry.space_group_name_H-M   'P 1'
#
loop_
_entity.id
_entity.type
_entity.pdbx_description
1 polymer ?
#
loop_
_entity_poly.entity_id
_entity_poly.type
_entity_poly.pdbx_seq_one_letter_code
_entity_poly.pdbx_strand_id
1 'polypeptide(L)' 'MPALATSVVDNRRLAGFPVYLRIGGADQLGWANRFEETVNALTEAGVDLDAAILDSAPHMFRMNWESLDAWLEKVTQ' A
#
# COMPACT_ATOMS: atom_id res chain seq x y z
N MET A 1 1.30 -16.12 4.70
CA MET A 1 0.66 -15.52 3.50
C MET A 1 1.12 -14.08 3.43
N PRO A 2 1.69 -13.60 2.32
CA PRO A 2 2.01 -12.18 2.20
C PRO A 2 0.71 -11.37 2.30
N ALA A 3 0.75 -10.21 2.95
CA ALA A 3 -0.38 -9.28 3.02
C ALA A 3 -0.52 -8.44 1.73
N LEU A 4 -0.15 -9.00 0.59
CA LEU A 4 -0.05 -8.28 -0.68
C LEU A 4 -1.21 -8.67 -1.59
N ALA A 5 -1.87 -7.66 -2.15
CA ALA A 5 -2.92 -7.86 -3.14
C ALA A 5 -2.29 -8.41 -4.42
N THR A 6 -2.90 -9.45 -4.97
CA THR A 6 -2.53 -10.02 -6.26
C THR A 6 -3.77 -10.06 -7.14
N SER A 7 -3.59 -10.23 -8.45
CA SER A 7 -4.68 -10.40 -9.41
C SER A 7 -5.50 -11.69 -9.21
N VAL A 8 -5.05 -12.58 -8.31
CA VAL A 8 -5.76 -13.81 -7.92
C VAL A 8 -6.99 -13.52 -7.06
N VAL A 9 -7.03 -12.34 -6.41
CA VAL A 9 -8.16 -11.88 -5.60
C VAL A 9 -8.97 -10.84 -6.38
N ASP A 10 -10.30 -10.97 -6.39
CA ASP A 10 -11.18 -9.97 -7.01
C ASP A 10 -11.22 -8.68 -6.18
N ASN A 11 -10.30 -7.76 -6.51
CA ASN A 11 -10.16 -6.48 -5.82
C ASN A 11 -11.23 -5.45 -6.27
N ARG A 12 -12.05 -5.72 -7.29
CA ARG A 12 -13.01 -4.74 -7.84
C ARG A 12 -14.05 -4.27 -6.83
N ARG A 13 -14.30 -5.05 -5.77
CA ARG A 13 -15.17 -4.64 -4.65
C ARG A 13 -14.61 -3.47 -3.83
N LEU A 14 -13.32 -3.16 -4.00
CA LEU A 14 -12.63 -2.05 -3.35
C LEU A 14 -12.62 -0.78 -4.22
N ALA A 15 -13.35 -0.75 -5.34
CA ALA A 15 -13.46 0.45 -6.17
C ALA A 15 -13.92 1.66 -5.32
N GLY A 16 -13.15 2.74 -5.35
CA GLY A 16 -13.34 3.95 -4.56
C GLY A 16 -12.97 3.84 -3.08
N PHE A 17 -12.54 2.67 -2.60
CA PHE A 17 -12.11 2.51 -1.21
C PHE A 17 -10.73 3.14 -1.01
N PRO A 18 -10.54 3.98 0.03
CA PRO A 18 -9.25 4.60 0.30
C PRO A 18 -8.27 3.61 0.93
N VAL A 19 -7.07 3.48 0.37
CA VAL A 19 -6.00 2.62 0.89
C VAL A 19 -4.69 3.39 1.02
N TYR A 20 -4.07 3.29 2.19
CA TYR A 20 -2.73 3.79 2.49
C TYR A 20 -1.75 2.62 2.63
N LEU A 21 -0.84 2.48 1.67
CA LEU A 21 0.13 1.37 1.62
C LEU A 21 1.57 1.89 1.79
N ARG A 22 2.30 1.33 2.76
CA ARG A 22 3.73 1.58 2.97
C ARG A 22 4.48 0.27 3.07
N ILE A 23 5.53 0.11 2.27
CA ILE A 23 6.38 -1.09 2.27
C ILE A 23 7.83 -0.67 2.53
N GLY A 24 8.52 -1.37 3.43
CA GLY A 24 9.94 -1.13 3.67
C GLY A 24 10.80 -1.58 2.49
N GLY A 25 11.67 -0.71 1.98
CA GLY A 25 12.55 -1.01 0.85
C GLY A 25 13.66 -2.00 1.17
N ALA A 26 14.06 -2.09 2.45
CA ALA A 26 15.02 -3.07 2.97
C ALA A 26 14.33 -4.25 3.67
N ASP A 27 13.05 -4.49 3.33
CA ASP A 27 12.28 -5.61 3.86
C ASP A 27 12.91 -6.96 3.50
N GLN A 28 13.34 -7.71 4.52
CA GLN A 28 13.93 -9.04 4.33
C GLN A 28 12.90 -10.09 3.89
N LEU A 29 11.60 -9.84 4.05
CA LEU A 29 10.53 -10.70 3.54
C LEU A 29 10.21 -10.43 2.06
N GLY A 30 10.86 -9.43 1.45
CA GLY A 30 10.82 -9.19 0.02
C GLY A 30 9.50 -8.61 -0.49
N TRP A 31 8.70 -7.94 0.35
CA TRP A 31 7.44 -7.34 -0.10
C TRP A 31 7.66 -6.22 -1.12
N ALA A 32 8.78 -5.51 -1.04
CA ALA A 32 9.18 -4.50 -2.02
C ALA A 32 9.28 -5.08 -3.45
N ASN A 33 9.68 -6.35 -3.61
CA ASN A 33 9.79 -7.02 -4.92
C ASN A 33 8.43 -7.22 -5.61
N ARG A 34 7.33 -7.08 -4.87
CA ARG A 34 5.94 -7.25 -5.37
C ARG A 34 5.16 -5.94 -5.29
N PHE A 35 5.82 -4.82 -5.00
CA PHE A 35 5.17 -3.53 -4.85
C PHE A 35 4.46 -3.10 -6.13
N GLU A 36 5.14 -3.15 -7.28
CA GLU A 36 4.55 -2.75 -8.57
C GLU A 36 3.32 -3.60 -8.92
N GLU A 37 3.40 -4.91 -8.76
CA GLU A 37 2.25 -5.81 -8.99
C GLU A 37 1.08 -5.47 -8.07
N THR A 38 1.36 -5.22 -6.78
CA THR A 38 0.34 -4.88 -5.79
C THR A 38 -0.34 -3.55 -6.12
N VAL A 39 0.44 -2.53 -6.46
CA VAL A 39 -0.06 -1.21 -6.86
C VAL A 39 -0.92 -1.33 -8.11
N ASN A 40 -0.42 -2.01 -9.15
CA ASN A 40 -1.17 -2.19 -10.39
C ASN A 40 -2.51 -2.91 -10.14
N ALA A 41 -2.51 -3.99 -9.36
CA ALA A 41 -3.74 -4.75 -9.07
C ALA A 41 -4.80 -3.94 -8.30
N LEU A 42 -4.38 -3.03 -7.41
CA LEU A 42 -5.27 -2.15 -6.66
C LEU A 42 -5.75 -0.97 -7.51
N THR A 43 -4.85 -0.34 -8.28
CA THR A 43 -5.19 0.76 -9.19
C THR A 43 -6.15 0.30 -10.29
N GLU A 44 -5.90 -0.86 -10.92
CA GLU A 44 -6.82 -1.44 -11.92
C GLU A 44 -8.20 -1.77 -11.34
N ALA A 45 -8.26 -2.07 -10.05
CA ALA A 45 -9.52 -2.30 -9.34
C ALA A 45 -10.27 -1.00 -8.96
N GLY A 46 -9.71 0.17 -9.27
CA GLY A 46 -10.31 1.47 -8.99
C GLY A 46 -10.17 1.92 -7.54
N VAL A 47 -9.22 1.38 -6.77
CA VAL A 47 -8.92 1.81 -5.40
C VAL A 47 -8.36 3.23 -5.38
N ASP A 48 -8.77 4.08 -4.43
CA ASP A 48 -8.09 5.36 -4.17
C ASP A 48 -6.82 5.08 -3.36
N LEU A 49 -5.73 4.82 -4.07
CA LEU A 49 -4.50 4.28 -3.51
C LEU A 49 -3.44 5.36 -3.32
N ASP A 50 -2.94 5.47 -2.09
CA ASP A 50 -1.70 6.16 -1.76
C ASP A 50 -0.66 5.12 -1.34
N ALA A 51 0.31 4.85 -2.21
CA ALA A 51 1.31 3.79 -1.99
C ALA A 51 2.74 4.31 -2.14
N ALA A 52 3.63 3.92 -1.22
CA ALA A 52 5.05 4.24 -1.31
C ALA A 52 5.94 3.14 -0.74
N ILE A 53 7.13 3.01 -1.32
CA ILE A 53 8.25 2.29 -0.70
C ILE A 53 8.99 3.28 0.21
N LEU A 54 9.18 2.88 1.46
CA LEU A 54 10.00 3.61 2.42
C LEU A 54 11.45 3.14 2.27
N ASP A 55 12.26 3.98 1.64
CA ASP A 55 13.65 3.63 1.35
C ASP A 55 14.40 3.28 2.64
N SER A 56 15.25 2.24 2.55
CA SER A 56 16.04 1.68 3.67
C SER A 56 15.25 1.17 4.88
N ALA A 57 13.91 1.23 4.90
CA ALA A 57 13.11 0.74 6.03
C ALA A 57 13.04 -0.80 6.05
N PRO A 58 13.16 -1.45 7.23
CA PRO A 58 13.05 -2.91 7.38
C PRO A 58 11.58 -3.37 7.32
N HIS A 59 11.31 -4.66 7.53
CA HIS A 59 9.96 -5.21 7.52
C HIS A 59 9.01 -4.50 8.52
N MET A 60 9.48 -4.29 9.75
CA MET A 60 8.75 -3.55 10.78
C MET A 60 9.37 -2.18 10.98
N PHE A 61 8.64 -1.13 10.63
CA PHE A 61 9.08 0.26 10.79
C PHE A 61 8.06 1.06 11.60
N ARG A 62 8.51 2.19 12.15
CA ARG A 62 7.61 3.14 12.81
C ARG A 62 6.76 3.85 11.78
N MET A 63 5.47 3.99 12.05
CA MET A 63 4.57 4.78 11.21
C MET A 63 5.02 6.25 11.18
N ASN A 64 5.04 6.84 9.99
CA ASN A 64 5.22 8.28 9.84
C ASN A 64 3.85 8.96 9.97
N TRP A 65 3.57 9.47 11.17
CA TRP A 65 2.32 10.15 11.50
C TRP A 65 2.05 11.38 10.63
N GLU A 66 3.06 12.16 10.27
CA GLU A 66 2.87 13.35 9.42
C GLU A 66 2.26 12.97 8.06
N SER A 67 2.79 11.92 7.43
CA SER A 67 2.27 11.44 6.15
C SER A 67 0.93 10.69 6.27
N LEU A 68 0.65 10.09 7.42
CA LEU A 68 -0.60 9.39 7.67
C LEU A 68 -1.73 10.37 7.96
N ASP A 69 -1.49 11.37 8.82
CA ASP A 69 -2.47 12.39 9.21
C ASP A 69 -2.92 13.20 7.99
N ALA A 70 -1.97 13.64 7.14
CA ALA A 70 -2.29 14.33 5.90
C ALA A 70 -3.17 13.48 4.95
N TRP A 71 -2.93 12.17 4.89
CA TRP A 71 -3.76 11.26 4.11
C TRP A 71 -5.14 11.06 4.74
N LEU A 72 -5.22 10.93 6.07
CA LEU A 72 -6.48 10.81 6.80
C LEU A 72 -7.37 12.04 6.62
N GLU A 73 -6.79 13.25 6.67
CA GLU A 73 -7.50 14.50 6.40
C GLU A 73 -8.11 14.51 4.99
N LYS A 74 -7.38 14.02 3.98
CA LYS A 74 -7.89 13.92 2.60
C LYS A 74 -9.11 13.00 2.49
N VAL A 75 -9.13 11.87 3.19
CA VAL A 75 -10.15 10.81 3.00
C VAL A 75 -11.34 10.89 3.98
N THR A 76 -11.27 11.78 4.98
CA THR A 76 -12.33 11.96 5.99
C THR A 76 -13.12 13.27 5.84
N GLN A 77 -12.76 14.09 4.85
CA GLN A 77 -13.50 15.28 4.41
C GLN A 77 -14.55 14.93 3.34
#